data_AF-A0A537HBR3-F1
#
_entry.id   AF-A0A537HBR3-F1
#
_cell.length_a   1.000
_cell.length_b   1.000
_cell.length_c   1.000
_cell.angle_alpha   90.00
_cell.angle_beta   90.00
_cell.angle_gamma   90.00
#
_symmetry.space_group_name_H-M   'P 1'
#
loop_
_entity.id
_entity.type
_entity.pdbx_description
1 polymer ?
#
loop_
_entity_poly.entity_id
_entity_poly.type
_entity_poly.pdbx_seq_one_letter_code
_entity_poly.pdbx_strand_id
1 'polypeptide(L)'
;MLSDFNLLVSSARGNEREANSELRYLIAELGDRSAETSYTPVSGLTVAKTSLDPLRVVRNLRSTLKEKPWEFRYVLKVKPVQRVVPTEIEAIGNAVSEKSGAIKDGETFRVSIEKRRSEVSSK
;
A
#
# COMPACT_ATOMS: atom_id res chain seq x y z
N MET A 1 8.34 11.11 6.94
CA MET A 1 7.47 10.23 6.13
C MET A 1 8.37 9.42 5.23
N LEU A 2 8.14 8.11 5.10
CA LEU A 2 8.91 7.27 4.18
C LEU A 2 8.76 7.81 2.75
N SER A 3 9.88 8.12 2.10
CA SER A 3 9.93 8.54 0.69
C SER A 3 9.80 7.36 -0.27
N ASP A 4 10.09 6.15 0.21
CA ASP A 4 9.90 4.88 -0.49
C ASP A 4 9.12 3.91 0.40
N PHE A 5 8.03 3.37 -0.12
CA PHE A 5 7.14 2.43 0.56
C PHE A 5 6.44 1.55 -0.49
N ASN A 6 6.08 0.33 -0.09
CA ASN A 6 5.42 -0.62 -0.98
C ASN A 6 4.07 -1.11 -0.45
N LEU A 7 3.59 -0.56 0.67
CA LEU A 7 2.25 -0.80 1.20
C LEU A 7 1.60 0.51 1.63
N LEU A 8 0.32 0.67 1.26
CA LEU A 8 -0.55 1.75 1.73
C LEU A 8 -1.64 1.14 2.62
N VAL A 9 -1.78 1.65 3.84
CA VAL A 9 -2.63 1.03 4.86
C VAL A 9 -3.62 2.03 5.43
N SER A 10 -4.89 1.62 5.48
CA SER A 10 -5.98 2.40 6.07
C SER A 10 -6.31 1.90 7.47
N SER A 11 -6.62 2.84 8.35
CA SER A 11 -7.09 2.60 9.72
C SER A 11 -8.24 3.54 10.07
N ALA A 12 -8.91 3.29 11.20
CA ALA A 12 -9.78 4.31 11.77
C ALA A 12 -8.96 5.54 12.18
N ARG A 13 -9.55 6.74 12.06
CA ARG A 13 -8.86 8.00 12.44
C ARG A 13 -8.45 7.94 13.92
N GLY A 14 -7.20 8.28 14.22
CA GLY A 14 -6.63 8.22 15.57
C GLY A 14 -6.03 6.86 15.95
N ASN A 15 -6.25 5.81 15.15
CA ASN A 15 -5.72 4.47 15.40
C ASN A 15 -4.47 4.14 14.55
N GLU A 16 -3.87 5.12 13.88
CA GLU A 16 -2.75 4.92 12.95
C GLU A 16 -1.54 4.27 13.65
N ARG A 17 -1.32 4.58 14.93
CA ARG A 17 -0.24 3.99 15.75
C ARG A 17 -0.45 2.50 15.99
N GLU A 18 -1.68 2.12 16.34
CA GLU A 18 -2.05 0.73 16.60
C GLU A 18 -2.04 -0.07 15.30
N ALA A 19 -2.54 0.51 14.21
CA ALA A 19 -2.47 -0.08 12.88
C ALA A 19 -1.02 -0.30 12.40
N ASN A 20 -0.09 0.63 12.70
CA ASN A 20 1.33 0.45 12.40
C ASN A 20 1.96 -0.69 13.21
N SER A 21 1.58 -0.82 14.48
CA SER A 21 2.09 -1.89 15.35
C SER A 21 1.57 -3.27 14.92
N GLU A 22 0.27 -3.37 14.64
CA GLU A 22 -0.38 -4.56 14.08
C GLU A 22 0.23 -4.95 12.73
N LEU A 23 0.39 -3.99 11.81
CA LEU A 23 0.96 -4.24 10.50
C LEU A 23 2.40 -4.77 10.58
N ARG A 24 3.24 -4.21 11.46
CA ARG A 24 4.60 -4.70 11.69
C ARG A 24 4.62 -6.13 12.21
N TYR A 25 3.73 -6.45 13.15
CA TYR A 25 3.58 -7.81 13.67
C TYR A 25 3.18 -8.78 12.55
N LEU A 26 2.15 -8.42 11.77
CA LEU A 26 1.68 -9.25 10.66
C LEU A 26 2.76 -9.47 9.59
N ILE A 27 3.53 -8.44 9.22
CA ILE A 27 4.61 -8.57 8.23
C ILE A 27 5.79 -9.38 8.79
N ALA A 28 6.10 -9.24 10.09
CA ALA A 28 7.10 -10.06 10.76
C ALA A 28 6.76 -11.56 10.69
N GLU A 29 5.50 -11.93 10.87
CA GLU A 29 5.02 -13.32 10.72
C GLU A 29 5.12 -13.82 9.26
N LEU A 30 5.08 -12.92 8.28
CA LEU A 30 5.32 -13.25 6.88
C LEU A 30 6.82 -13.36 6.52
N GLY A 31 7.71 -13.13 7.49
CA GLY A 31 9.16 -13.31 7.33
C GLY A 31 9.98 -12.03 7.22
N ASP A 32 9.39 -10.84 7.40
CA ASP A 32 10.13 -9.58 7.41
C ASP A 32 9.95 -8.79 8.72
N ARG A 33 10.88 -9.02 9.64
CA ARG A 33 10.94 -8.29 10.93
C ARG A 33 11.53 -6.88 10.81
N SER A 34 12.08 -6.52 9.67
CA SER A 34 12.70 -5.21 9.41
C SER A 34 11.73 -4.20 8.81
N ALA A 35 10.46 -4.59 8.61
CA ALA A 35 9.47 -3.72 8.01
C ALA A 35 9.30 -2.41 8.81
N GLU A 36 9.38 -1.30 8.08
CA GLU A 36 9.23 0.05 8.62
C GLU A 36 7.84 0.59 8.33
N THR A 37 7.31 1.39 9.26
CA THR A 37 6.01 2.05 9.10
C THR A 37 6.13 3.53 9.38
N SER A 38 5.36 4.36 8.69
CA SER A 38 5.37 5.81 8.89
C SER A 38 4.00 6.43 8.69
N TYR A 39 3.66 7.40 9.52
CA TYR A 39 2.45 8.18 9.37
C TYR A 39 2.46 8.98 8.06
N THR A 40 1.26 9.22 7.53
CA THR A 40 1.06 10.20 6.47
C THR A 40 0.39 11.46 7.04
N PRO A 41 0.42 12.60 6.33
CA PRO A 41 -0.35 13.79 6.70
C PRO A 41 -1.88 13.58 6.66
N VAL A 42 -2.36 12.45 6.13
CA VAL A 42 -3.79 12.14 5.99
C VAL A 42 -4.21 11.23 7.15
N SER A 43 -5.17 11.69 7.96
CA SER A 43 -5.70 10.87 9.06
C SER A 43 -6.42 9.63 8.52
N GLY A 44 -6.24 8.51 9.22
CA GLY A 44 -6.68 7.17 8.86
C GLY A 44 -5.79 6.50 7.81
N LEU A 45 -4.62 7.07 7.50
CA LEU A 45 -3.72 6.56 6.46
C LEU A 45 -2.28 6.51 6.92
N THR A 46 -1.67 5.34 6.74
CA THR A 46 -0.26 5.07 7.05
C THR A 46 0.39 4.32 5.89
N VAL A 47 1.71 4.28 5.86
CA VAL A 47 2.50 3.56 4.85
C VAL A 47 3.47 2.61 5.51
N ALA A 48 3.86 1.56 4.78
CA ALA A 48 4.91 0.66 5.21
C ALA A 48 5.87 0.30 4.08
N LYS A 49 7.13 0.11 4.46
CA LYS A 49 8.18 -0.43 3.61
C LYS A 49 8.57 -1.81 4.15
N THR A 50 8.50 -2.81 3.29
CA THR A 50 8.98 -4.17 3.54
C THR A 50 9.90 -4.61 2.40
N SER A 51 10.83 -5.51 2.69
CA SER A 51 11.67 -6.19 1.70
C SER A 51 10.90 -7.20 0.85
N LEU A 52 9.70 -7.60 1.28
CA LEU A 52 8.87 -8.59 0.58
C LEU A 52 8.15 -8.00 -0.64
N ASP A 53 7.77 -8.88 -1.58
CA ASP A 53 6.94 -8.49 -2.71
C ASP A 53 5.55 -8.03 -2.23
N PRO A 54 5.10 -6.80 -2.56
CA PRO A 54 3.89 -6.23 -1.99
C PRO A 54 2.61 -6.95 -2.44
N LEU A 55 2.60 -7.55 -3.63
CA LEU A 55 1.45 -8.34 -4.10
C LEU A 55 1.33 -9.64 -3.32
N ARG A 56 2.45 -10.32 -3.05
CA ARG A 56 2.51 -11.51 -2.19
C ARG A 56 2.11 -11.18 -0.76
N VAL A 57 2.60 -10.07 -0.19
CA VAL A 57 2.21 -9.63 1.16
C VAL A 57 0.70 -9.50 1.26
N VAL A 58 0.05 -8.79 0.34
CA VAL A 58 -1.41 -8.61 0.37
C VAL A 58 -2.17 -9.94 0.20
N ARG A 59 -1.67 -10.87 -0.62
CA ARG A 59 -2.27 -12.21 -0.77
C ARG A 59 -2.13 -13.04 0.50
N ASN A 60 -0.97 -12.98 1.16
CA ASN A 60 -0.71 -13.72 2.39
C ASN A 60 -1.55 -13.14 3.55
N LEU A 61 -1.58 -11.82 3.72
CA LEU A 61 -2.43 -11.16 4.71
C LEU A 61 -3.91 -11.49 4.52
N ARG A 62 -4.38 -11.61 3.27
CA ARG A 62 -5.75 -12.09 3.00
C ARG A 62 -5.99 -13.54 3.43
N SER A 63 -4.97 -14.38 3.38
CA SER A 63 -5.06 -15.77 3.84
C SER A 63 -5.06 -15.79 5.38
N THR A 64 -4.16 -15.05 6.03
CA THR A 64 -4.15 -14.85 7.48
C THR A 64 -5.47 -14.30 7.98
N LEU A 65 -6.08 -13.32 7.31
CA LEU A 65 -7.37 -12.75 7.70
C LEU A 65 -8.51 -13.78 7.68
N LYS A 66 -8.47 -14.76 6.76
CA LYS A 66 -9.46 -15.84 6.70
C LYS A 66 -9.29 -16.85 7.84
N GLU A 67 -8.06 -17.13 8.22
CA GLU A 67 -7.74 -18.14 9.24
C GLU A 67 -7.78 -17.56 10.66
N LYS A 68 -7.27 -16.34 10.84
CA LYS A 68 -7.07 -15.67 12.12
C LYS A 68 -7.57 -14.22 12.06
N PRO A 69 -8.88 -13.99 11.89
CA PRO A 69 -9.43 -12.65 11.77
C PRO A 69 -9.20 -11.77 13.00
N TRP A 70 -9.04 -12.36 14.19
CA TRP A 70 -8.76 -11.63 15.44
C TRP A 70 -7.38 -10.95 15.47
N GLU A 71 -6.46 -11.32 14.58
CA GLU A 71 -5.16 -10.65 14.41
C GLU A 71 -5.30 -9.29 13.71
N PHE A 72 -6.48 -8.98 13.15
CA PHE A 72 -6.77 -7.74 12.43
C PHE A 72 -7.81 -6.92 13.19
N ARG A 73 -7.34 -5.98 14.01
CA ARG A 73 -8.18 -5.10 14.83
C ARG A 73 -8.16 -3.66 14.35
N TYR A 74 -7.03 -3.19 13.85
CA TYR A 74 -6.81 -1.78 13.52
C TYR A 74 -6.56 -1.52 12.03
N VAL A 75 -5.97 -2.49 11.32
CA VAL A 75 -5.79 -2.44 9.87
C VAL A 75 -7.13 -2.73 9.19
N LEU A 76 -7.65 -1.72 8.48
CA LEU A 76 -8.91 -1.85 7.73
C LEU A 76 -8.69 -2.29 6.28
N LYS A 77 -7.59 -1.85 5.67
CA LYS A 77 -7.29 -2.15 4.27
C LYS A 77 -5.79 -2.03 4.02
N VAL A 78 -5.23 -3.00 3.30
CA VAL A 78 -3.87 -2.94 2.77
C VAL A 78 -3.93 -2.93 1.25
N LYS A 79 -3.33 -1.91 0.62
CA LYS A 79 -3.12 -1.85 -0.82
C LYS A 79 -1.63 -2.02 -1.13
N PRO A 80 -1.26 -2.86 -2.12
CA PRO A 80 0.11 -2.93 -2.58
C PRO A 80 0.46 -1.68 -3.38
N VAL A 81 1.67 -1.18 -3.22
CA VAL A 81 2.23 -0.06 -3.99
C VAL A 81 3.45 -0.58 -4.73
N GLN A 82 3.37 -0.61 -6.07
CA GLN A 82 4.45 -1.17 -6.89
C GLN A 82 5.53 -0.15 -7.26
N ARG A 83 5.21 1.14 -7.19
CA ARG A 83 6.14 2.24 -7.47
C ARG A 83 5.68 3.51 -6.76
N VAL A 84 6.61 4.21 -6.13
CA VAL A 84 6.44 5.59 -5.65
C VAL A 84 7.25 6.49 -6.59
N VAL A 85 6.64 7.56 -7.06
CA VAL A 85 7.26 8.54 -7.97
C VAL A 85 6.97 9.96 -7.49
N PRO A 86 7.76 10.95 -7.93
CA PRO A 86 7.37 12.36 -7.83
C PRO A 86 5.96 12.57 -8.39
N THR A 87 5.23 13.52 -7.82
CA THR A 87 3.83 13.82 -8.20
C THR A 87 3.80 14.66 -9.50
N GLU A 88 4.37 14.11 -10.57
CA GLU A 88 4.51 14.72 -11.90
C GLU A 88 3.88 13.80 -12.95
N ILE A 89 3.14 14.37 -13.90
CA ILE A 89 2.39 13.58 -14.89
C ILE A 89 3.32 12.66 -15.69
N GLU A 90 4.48 13.17 -16.10
CA GLU A 90 5.48 12.41 -16.84
C GLU A 90 6.03 11.24 -16.02
N ALA A 91 6.43 11.47 -14.76
CA ALA A 91 6.92 10.44 -13.87
C ALA A 91 5.87 9.34 -13.61
N ILE A 92 4.60 9.72 -13.46
CA ILE A 92 3.48 8.78 -13.33
C ILE A 92 3.30 7.97 -14.61
N GLY A 93 3.31 8.63 -15.78
CA GLY A 93 3.17 7.98 -17.08
C GLY A 93 4.27 6.96 -17.37
N ASN A 94 5.52 7.30 -17.05
CA ASN A 94 6.66 6.41 -17.22
C ASN A 94 6.55 5.18 -16.31
N ALA A 95 6.23 5.37 -15.02
CA ALA A 95 6.07 4.27 -14.07
C ALA A 95 4.94 3.28 -14.44
N VAL A 96 3.86 3.78 -15.03
CA VAL A 96 2.77 2.94 -15.54
C VAL A 96 3.21 2.20 -16.81
N SER A 97 3.88 2.88 -17.74
CA SER A 97 4.35 2.30 -19.00
C SER A 97 5.33 1.15 -18.77
N GLU A 98 6.27 1.29 -17.84
CA GLU A 98 7.21 0.22 -17.44
C GLU A 98 6.51 -1.05 -16.93
N LYS A 99 5.28 -0.93 -16.43
CA LYS A 99 4.49 -2.04 -15.88
C LYS A 99 3.35 -2.48 -16.79
N SER A 100 3.19 -1.86 -17.95
CA SER A 100 2.11 -2.14 -18.90
C SER A 100 2.09 -3.60 -19.38
N GLY A 101 3.26 -4.24 -19.47
CA GLY A 101 3.39 -5.65 -19.85
C GLY A 101 2.72 -6.65 -18.88
N ALA A 102 2.22 -6.20 -17.73
CA ALA A 102 1.37 -7.01 -16.87
C ALA A 102 -0.05 -7.22 -17.43
N ILE A 103 -0.47 -6.40 -18.40
CA ILE A 103 -1.75 -6.47 -19.10
C ILE A 103 -1.48 -7.15 -20.44
N LYS A 104 -2.11 -8.30 -20.68
CA LYS A 104 -1.91 -9.07 -21.92
C LYS A 104 -2.76 -8.53 -23.06
N ASP A 105 -2.39 -8.90 -24.29
CA ASP A 105 -3.19 -8.61 -25.47
C ASP A 105 -4.63 -9.12 -25.31
N GLY A 106 -5.59 -8.22 -25.54
CA GLY A 106 -7.03 -8.49 -25.39
C GLY A 106 -7.57 -8.33 -23.97
N GLU A 107 -6.74 -8.08 -22.95
CA GLU A 107 -7.22 -7.74 -21.61
C GLU A 107 -7.68 -6.27 -21.53
N THR A 108 -8.77 -6.03 -20.82
CA THR A 108 -9.27 -4.69 -20.54
C THR A 108 -8.82 -4.24 -19.15
N PHE A 109 -8.51 -2.96 -19.00
CA PHE A 109 -8.16 -2.36 -17.72
C PHE A 109 -9.02 -1.12 -17.43
N ARG A 110 -9.01 -0.72 -16.17
CA ARG A 110 -9.61 0.54 -15.71
C ARG A 110 -8.55 1.33 -14.95
N VAL A 111 -8.41 2.61 -15.28
CA VAL A 111 -7.64 3.56 -14.49
C VAL A 111 -8.56 4.18 -13.43
N SER A 112 -8.09 4.28 -12.19
CA SER A 112 -8.81 4.94 -11.10
C SER A 112 -7.86 5.87 -10.37
N ILE A 113 -8.24 7.15 -10.29
CA ILE A 113 -7.41 8.20 -9.69
C ILE A 113 -7.98 8.53 -8.32
N GLU A 114 -7.21 8.29 -7.26
CA GLU A 114 -7.56 8.69 -5.90
C GLU A 114 -6.63 9.83 -5.44
N LYS A 115 -7.10 11.08 -5.55
CA LYS A 115 -6.33 12.26 -5.12
C LYS A 115 -6.44 12.46 -3.61
N ARG A 116 -5.31 12.67 -2.96
CA ARG A 116 -5.21 13.04 -1.55
C ARG A 116 -4.27 14.23 -1.45
N ARG A 117 -4.82 15.42 -1.18
CA ARG A 117 -4.04 16.67 -1.08
C ARG A 117 -3.06 16.86 -2.26
N SER A 118 -3.59 16.84 -3.49
CA SER A 118 -2.79 16.98 -4.71
C SER A 118 -3.38 18.07 -5.60
N GLU A 119 -2.49 18.91 -6.12
CA GLU A 119 -2.80 20.01 -7.05
C GLU A 119 -2.78 19.58 -8.51
N VAL A 120 -2.40 18.33 -8.82
CA VAL A 120 -2.34 17.83 -10.21
C VAL A 120 -3.75 17.84 -10.81
N SER A 121 -3.93 18.41 -12.00
CA SER A 121 -5.22 18.39 -12.72
C SER A 121 -5.65 16.96 -13.05
N SER A 122 -6.96 16.68 -13.02
CA SER A 122 -7.57 15.44 -13.56
C SER A 122 -8.53 15.72 -14.72
N LYS A 123 -8.57 16.97 -15.16
CA LYS A 123 -9.19 17.37 -16.42
C LYS A 123 -8.13 17.39 -17.49
#